data_AF-A0A6L9ZJA1-F1
#
_entry.id   AF-A0A6L9ZJA1-F1
#
_cell.length_a   1.000
_cell.length_b   1.000
_cell.length_c   1.000
_cell.angle_alpha   90.00
_cell.angle_beta   90.00
_cell.angle_gamma   90.00
#
_symmetry.space_group_name_H-M   'P 1'
#
loop_
_entity.id
_entity.type
_entity.pdbx_description
1 polymer ?
#
loop_
_entity_poly.entity_id
_entity_poly.type
_entity_poly.pdbx_seq_one_letter_code
_entity_poly.pdbx_strand_id
1 'polypeptide(L)'
;MKKILIFLSNPTNLSQLRLGKEHNEIDDALKQSKKRDEFQVVSKLAVRVKDLRRTLLELEDNELAIVHFSGHGAGSEGLILEDDSGKIKLVSTEALARLFKQFQEQVECVILNACYSEQQAEAIHQYIDCVIGMNKAIGDIAAINFATAFYEALGAGKTYEKSFKFACTAINLEGIPESETPQIRYRPRRYHSDIQEVQETKNPDNSSSPPASQTMTFSGGTFKGPVGQTGGNSTQTGRNSTQAGRDLTQTSNISQSSRNVSFSGSGSGNKFIPINCAEDVNINQSSNQIIRRNYNKIETVLAELEKLKQEIATTNSLSLIQKKQAEIPVEIIQTELNKPQPDKGLIDEAVEALKKGLEGVEKLGVPVMRIAKILAKAWI
;
A
#
# COMPACT_ATOMS: atom_id res chain seq x y z
N MET A 1 5.47 27.78 -6.43
CA MET A 1 6.17 26.48 -6.38
C MET A 1 5.13 25.44 -5.97
N LYS A 2 5.13 24.25 -6.57
CA LYS A 2 4.16 23.18 -6.25
C LYS A 2 4.79 22.19 -5.28
N LYS A 3 4.03 21.71 -4.30
CA LYS A 3 4.48 20.64 -3.39
C LYS A 3 4.15 19.27 -3.98
N ILE A 4 5.09 18.34 -3.92
CA ILE A 4 4.88 16.93 -4.20
C ILE A 4 4.99 16.19 -2.88
N LEU A 5 3.86 15.76 -2.34
CA LEU A 5 3.77 15.03 -1.08
C LEU A 5 3.78 13.53 -1.37
N ILE A 6 4.90 12.86 -1.08
CA ILE A 6 5.07 11.42 -1.29
C ILE A 6 4.85 10.68 0.02
N PHE A 7 3.79 9.88 0.10
CA PHE A 7 3.43 9.05 1.24
C PHE A 7 3.75 7.58 0.94
N LEU A 8 4.69 7.01 1.69
CA LEU A 8 5.11 5.62 1.56
C LEU A 8 4.63 4.80 2.76
N SER A 9 3.76 3.83 2.52
CA SER A 9 3.20 2.93 3.54
C SER A 9 3.70 1.50 3.34
N ASN A 10 4.41 0.95 4.33
CA ASN A 10 4.99 -0.39 4.22
C ASN A 10 4.86 -1.17 5.54
N PRO A 11 3.62 -1.53 5.95
CA PRO A 11 3.41 -2.22 7.23
C PRO A 11 4.27 -3.47 7.38
N THR A 12 4.81 -3.67 8.58
CA THR A 12 5.80 -4.73 8.84
C THR A 12 5.21 -6.15 8.77
N ASN A 13 3.89 -6.27 8.85
CA ASN A 13 3.17 -7.54 8.77
C ASN A 13 2.60 -7.84 7.36
N LEU A 14 3.07 -7.13 6.33
CA LEU A 14 2.81 -7.42 4.92
C LEU A 14 4.11 -7.67 4.16
N SER A 15 3.98 -8.13 2.92
CA SER A 15 5.10 -8.18 1.98
C SER A 15 5.70 -6.79 1.81
N GLN A 16 7.02 -6.71 1.88
CA GLN A 16 7.72 -5.45 1.79
C GLN A 16 7.80 -4.99 0.33
N LEU A 17 7.32 -3.78 0.07
CA LEU A 17 7.41 -3.13 -1.24
C LEU A 17 8.74 -2.39 -1.37
N ARG A 18 9.26 -2.23 -2.59
CA ARG A 18 10.49 -1.48 -2.86
C ARG A 18 10.27 0.04 -2.89
N LEU A 19 9.58 0.58 -1.89
CA LEU A 19 9.19 2.00 -1.82
C LEU A 19 10.38 2.95 -1.78
N GLY A 20 11.49 2.53 -1.15
CA GLY A 20 12.73 3.32 -1.17
C GLY A 20 13.31 3.46 -2.57
N LYS A 21 13.19 2.42 -3.40
CA LYS A 21 13.59 2.51 -4.81
C LYS A 21 12.68 3.47 -5.55
N GLU A 22 11.37 3.32 -5.42
CA GLU A 22 10.40 4.24 -6.03
C GLU A 22 10.69 5.70 -5.68
N HIS A 23 10.90 5.98 -4.39
CA HIS A 23 11.22 7.34 -3.93
C HIS A 23 12.49 7.90 -4.58
N ASN A 24 13.58 7.12 -4.61
CA ASN A 24 14.84 7.56 -5.19
C ASN A 24 14.70 7.83 -6.70
N GLU A 25 14.00 6.97 -7.42
CA GLU A 25 13.81 7.12 -8.87
C GLU A 25 12.94 8.35 -9.19
N ILE A 26 11.89 8.63 -8.40
CA ILE A 26 11.09 9.86 -8.52
C ILE A 26 11.94 11.10 -8.25
N ASP A 27 12.74 11.08 -7.17
CA ASP A 27 13.59 12.20 -6.78
C ASP A 27 14.66 12.49 -7.84
N ASP A 28 15.30 11.44 -8.37
CA ASP A 28 16.28 11.55 -9.46
C ASP A 28 15.63 12.08 -10.75
N ALA A 29 14.45 11.59 -11.12
CA ALA A 29 13.69 12.09 -12.28
C ALA A 29 13.39 13.59 -12.16
N LEU A 30 12.93 14.04 -10.98
CA LEU A 30 12.61 15.44 -10.74
C LEU A 30 13.85 16.32 -10.73
N LYS A 31 14.95 15.88 -10.08
CA LYS A 31 16.23 16.61 -10.05
C LYS A 31 16.84 16.82 -11.43
N GLN A 32 16.70 15.84 -12.31
CA GLN A 32 17.19 15.91 -13.70
C GLN A 32 16.26 16.69 -14.63
N SER A 33 15.06 17.05 -14.17
CA SER A 33 14.04 17.69 -15.00
C SER A 33 14.32 19.16 -15.28
N LYS A 34 13.78 19.66 -16.42
CA LYS A 34 13.95 21.05 -16.86
C LYS A 34 13.29 22.05 -15.91
N LYS A 35 12.16 21.67 -15.29
CA LYS A 35 11.37 22.49 -14.38
C LYS A 35 11.52 22.05 -12.93
N ARG A 36 12.65 21.45 -12.55
CA ARG A 36 12.91 20.99 -11.18
C ARG A 36 12.64 22.07 -10.12
N ASP A 37 12.95 23.34 -10.44
CA ASP A 37 12.79 24.48 -9.53
C ASP A 37 11.31 24.90 -9.35
N GLU A 38 10.37 24.31 -10.10
CA GLU A 38 8.92 24.51 -9.91
C GLU A 38 8.33 23.61 -8.82
N PHE A 39 9.09 22.59 -8.35
CA PHE A 39 8.60 21.56 -7.43
C PHE A 39 9.40 21.53 -6.13
N GLN A 40 8.68 21.31 -5.02
CA GLN A 40 9.24 20.96 -3.72
C GLN A 40 8.78 19.56 -3.35
N VAL A 41 9.70 18.60 -3.21
CA VAL A 41 9.39 17.23 -2.83
C VAL A 41 9.44 17.09 -1.31
N VAL A 42 8.36 16.56 -0.72
CA VAL A 42 8.26 16.23 0.71
C VAL A 42 7.84 14.78 0.83
N SER A 43 8.75 13.93 1.31
CA SER A 43 8.49 12.50 1.48
C SER A 43 8.26 12.13 2.95
N LYS A 44 7.28 11.28 3.19
CA LYS A 44 7.00 10.66 4.48
C LYS A 44 7.04 9.14 4.33
N LEU A 45 7.87 8.50 5.15
CA LEU A 45 7.94 7.05 5.29
C LEU A 45 7.03 6.59 6.42
N ALA A 46 6.70 5.30 6.44
CA ALA A 46 5.92 4.66 7.51
C ALA A 46 4.62 5.41 7.82
N VAL A 47 3.88 5.76 6.77
CA VAL A 47 2.79 6.74 6.88
C VAL A 47 1.61 6.17 7.65
N ARG A 48 1.32 6.80 8.80
CA ARG A 48 0.08 6.58 9.55
C ARG A 48 -0.96 7.61 9.16
N VAL A 49 -2.21 7.34 9.52
CA VAL A 49 -3.35 8.25 9.26
C VAL A 49 -3.09 9.67 9.80
N LYS A 50 -2.45 9.79 10.97
CA LYS A 50 -2.12 11.10 11.56
C LYS A 50 -1.04 11.85 10.79
N ASP A 51 -0.09 11.14 10.18
CA ASP A 51 0.99 11.75 9.41
C ASP A 51 0.45 12.30 8.08
N LEU A 52 -0.46 11.56 7.43
CA LEU A 52 -1.20 12.03 6.25
C LEU A 52 -1.98 13.32 6.57
N ARG A 53 -2.79 13.30 7.63
CA ARG A 53 -3.59 14.48 8.04
C ARG A 53 -2.73 15.69 8.37
N ARG A 54 -1.66 15.51 9.15
CA ARG A 54 -0.77 16.62 9.55
C ARG A 54 -0.07 17.24 8.35
N THR A 55 0.46 16.40 7.46
CA THR A 55 1.18 16.88 6.27
C THR A 55 0.26 17.67 5.33
N LEU A 56 -1.01 17.26 5.17
CA LEU A 56 -1.98 18.02 4.38
C LEU A 56 -2.37 19.36 5.04
N LEU A 57 -2.44 19.41 6.37
CA LEU A 57 -2.71 20.65 7.11
C LEU A 57 -1.56 21.67 7.09
N GLU A 58 -0.35 21.24 6.68
CA GLU A 58 0.81 22.11 6.48
C GLU A 58 0.83 22.78 5.09
N LEU A 59 -0.21 22.56 4.27
CA LEU A 59 -0.40 23.27 3.00
C LEU A 59 -0.97 24.66 3.26
N GLU A 60 -0.34 25.67 2.66
CA GLU A 60 -0.82 27.05 2.71
C GLU A 60 -1.86 27.33 1.61
N ASP A 61 -2.71 28.35 1.77
CA ASP A 61 -3.81 28.66 0.84
C ASP A 61 -3.34 28.99 -0.59
N ASN A 62 -2.10 29.44 -0.76
CA ASN A 62 -1.49 29.78 -2.04
C ASN A 62 -0.63 28.66 -2.64
N GLU A 63 -0.59 27.48 -2.00
CA GLU A 63 0.20 26.34 -2.43
C GLU A 63 -0.67 25.30 -3.14
N LEU A 64 -0.19 24.82 -4.29
CA LEU A 64 -0.77 23.67 -4.96
C LEU A 64 0.07 22.42 -4.70
N ALA A 65 -0.60 21.31 -4.45
CA ALA A 65 -0.01 20.04 -4.06
C ALA A 65 -0.42 18.89 -4.98
N ILE A 66 0.57 18.05 -5.30
CA ILE A 66 0.40 16.73 -5.87
C ILE A 66 0.62 15.73 -4.75
N VAL A 67 -0.33 14.83 -4.52
CA VAL A 67 -0.21 13.78 -3.51
C VAL A 67 0.07 12.45 -4.21
N HIS A 68 1.19 11.82 -3.86
CA HIS A 68 1.54 10.48 -4.32
C HIS A 68 1.50 9.53 -3.15
N PHE A 69 0.61 8.55 -3.19
CA PHE A 69 0.60 7.45 -2.24
C PHE A 69 1.19 6.21 -2.92
N SER A 70 2.17 5.58 -2.27
CA SER A 70 2.63 4.26 -2.65
C SER A 70 2.56 3.30 -1.46
N GLY A 71 1.99 2.13 -1.69
CA GLY A 71 1.72 1.16 -0.65
C GLY A 71 0.74 0.08 -1.09
N HIS A 72 0.25 -0.68 -0.12
CA HIS A 72 -0.72 -1.75 -0.37
C HIS A 72 -2.15 -1.21 -0.53
N GLY A 73 -2.90 -1.83 -1.44
CA GLY A 73 -4.33 -1.61 -1.63
C GLY A 73 -5.14 -2.83 -1.20
N ALA A 74 -6.37 -2.61 -0.76
CA ALA A 74 -7.30 -3.65 -0.29
C ALA A 74 -8.57 -3.70 -1.17
N GLY A 75 -8.48 -3.30 -2.43
CA GLY A 75 -9.64 -3.26 -3.34
C GLY A 75 -10.70 -2.27 -2.86
N SER A 76 -11.96 -2.73 -2.76
CA SER A 76 -13.08 -1.89 -2.31
C SER A 76 -12.94 -1.40 -0.88
N GLU A 77 -12.18 -2.13 -0.05
CA GLU A 77 -12.02 -1.87 1.37
C GLU A 77 -11.17 -0.62 1.65
N GLY A 78 -10.29 -0.21 0.71
CA GLY A 78 -9.49 1.01 0.87
C GLY A 78 -8.00 0.85 0.60
N LEU A 79 -7.23 1.76 1.21
CA LEU A 79 -5.77 1.75 1.22
C LEU A 79 -5.25 1.28 2.57
N ILE A 80 -4.06 0.68 2.57
CA ILE A 80 -3.41 0.20 3.78
C ILE A 80 -2.33 1.19 4.19
N LEU A 81 -2.55 1.81 5.35
CA LEU A 81 -1.58 2.67 6.06
C LEU A 81 -1.00 1.89 7.25
N GLU A 82 -0.14 2.55 8.03
CA GLU A 82 0.39 2.01 9.27
C GLU A 82 -0.39 2.50 10.51
N ASP A 83 -0.44 1.67 11.54
CA ASP A 83 -0.80 2.06 12.90
C ASP A 83 0.44 2.44 13.73
N ASP A 84 0.24 2.76 15.00
CA ASP A 84 1.36 3.14 15.89
C ASP A 84 2.32 1.99 16.22
N SER A 85 1.97 0.75 15.85
CA SER A 85 2.84 -0.43 15.95
C SER A 85 3.51 -0.81 14.63
N GLY A 86 3.33 -0.02 13.56
CA GLY A 86 3.84 -0.31 12.22
C GLY A 86 3.07 -1.42 11.48
N LYS A 87 1.87 -1.78 11.97
CA LYS A 87 1.02 -2.80 11.39
C LYS A 87 -0.05 -2.19 10.50
N ILE A 88 -0.74 -3.05 9.75
CA ILE A 88 -1.85 -2.68 8.86
C ILE A 88 -2.89 -1.82 9.60
N LYS A 89 -3.16 -0.65 9.04
CA LYS A 89 -4.33 0.16 9.31
C LYS A 89 -5.08 0.39 8.00
N LEU A 90 -6.22 -0.26 7.85
CA LEU A 90 -7.11 -0.02 6.72
C LEU A 90 -7.74 1.39 6.83
N VAL A 91 -7.71 2.12 5.73
CA VAL A 91 -8.39 3.42 5.57
C VAL A 91 -9.35 3.31 4.40
N SER A 92 -10.65 3.43 4.71
CA SER A 92 -11.71 3.20 3.74
C SER A 92 -11.75 4.24 2.63
N THR A 93 -12.31 3.84 1.49
CA THR A 93 -12.60 4.70 0.34
C THR A 93 -13.37 5.96 0.74
N GLU A 94 -14.40 5.82 1.57
CA GLU A 94 -15.19 6.96 2.06
C GLU A 94 -14.35 7.91 2.91
N ALA A 95 -13.51 7.39 3.80
CA ALA A 95 -12.66 8.20 4.65
C ALA A 95 -11.63 9.00 3.84
N LEU A 96 -11.04 8.40 2.80
CA LEU A 96 -10.12 9.06 1.89
C LEU A 96 -10.82 10.17 1.11
N ALA A 97 -12.00 9.90 0.52
CA ALA A 97 -12.77 10.91 -0.20
C ALA A 97 -13.16 12.10 0.69
N ARG A 98 -13.61 11.82 1.92
CA ARG A 98 -13.92 12.85 2.93
C ARG A 98 -12.70 13.69 3.32
N LEU A 99 -11.53 13.08 3.41
CA LEU A 99 -10.28 13.77 3.69
C LEU A 99 -9.93 14.73 2.56
N PHE A 100 -9.84 14.23 1.32
CA PHE A 100 -9.48 15.05 0.16
C PHE A 100 -10.50 16.13 -0.16
N LYS A 101 -11.78 15.92 0.19
CA LYS A 101 -12.80 16.97 0.15
C LYS A 101 -12.41 18.23 0.93
N GLN A 102 -11.62 18.12 1.99
CA GLN A 102 -11.19 19.29 2.79
C GLN A 102 -10.05 20.09 2.13
N PHE A 103 -9.39 19.54 1.10
CA PHE A 103 -8.20 20.11 0.49
C PHE A 103 -8.37 20.32 -1.03
N GLN A 104 -9.59 20.62 -1.47
CA GLN A 104 -9.92 20.77 -2.90
C GLN A 104 -9.23 21.97 -3.56
N GLU A 105 -8.86 22.98 -2.78
CA GLU A 105 -8.23 24.20 -3.28
C GLU A 105 -6.71 24.03 -3.40
N GLN A 106 -6.12 23.22 -2.51
CA GLN A 106 -4.69 22.99 -2.43
C GLN A 106 -4.26 21.77 -3.25
N VAL A 107 -5.01 20.65 -3.20
CA VAL A 107 -4.62 19.42 -3.88
C VAL A 107 -5.19 19.39 -5.30
N GLU A 108 -4.31 19.31 -6.29
CA GLU A 108 -4.67 19.33 -7.71
C GLU A 108 -4.59 17.96 -8.38
N CYS A 109 -3.74 17.09 -7.85
CA CYS A 109 -3.51 15.76 -8.40
C CYS A 109 -3.25 14.76 -7.29
N VAL A 110 -3.89 13.59 -7.37
CA VAL A 110 -3.66 12.45 -6.47
C VAL A 110 -3.26 11.24 -7.30
N ILE A 111 -2.16 10.58 -6.94
CA ILE A 111 -1.67 9.35 -7.56
C ILE A 111 -1.72 8.27 -6.49
N LEU A 112 -2.51 7.23 -6.72
CA LEU A 112 -2.62 6.06 -5.85
C LEU A 112 -1.89 4.89 -6.50
N ASN A 113 -0.60 4.75 -6.18
CA ASN A 113 0.23 3.63 -6.63
C ASN A 113 0.03 2.42 -5.70
N ALA A 114 -1.17 1.84 -5.75
CA ALA A 114 -1.60 0.72 -4.93
C ALA A 114 -2.58 -0.16 -5.71
N CYS A 115 -2.51 -1.48 -5.51
CA CYS A 115 -3.37 -2.45 -6.22
C CYS A 115 -4.86 -2.13 -6.05
N TYR A 116 -5.62 -2.19 -7.14
CA TYR A 116 -7.07 -1.97 -7.17
C TYR A 116 -7.54 -0.60 -6.64
N SER A 117 -6.65 0.40 -6.65
CA SER A 117 -6.93 1.74 -6.14
C SER A 117 -7.85 2.61 -7.01
N GLU A 118 -8.30 2.12 -8.17
CA GLU A 118 -9.25 2.85 -9.04
C GLU A 118 -10.55 3.20 -8.30
N GLN A 119 -11.01 2.36 -7.37
CA GLN A 119 -12.21 2.66 -6.59
C GLN A 119 -12.05 3.88 -5.69
N GLN A 120 -10.86 4.05 -5.10
CA GLN A 120 -10.53 5.24 -4.32
C GLN A 120 -10.33 6.44 -5.24
N ALA A 121 -9.73 6.25 -6.41
CA ALA A 121 -9.63 7.29 -7.42
C ALA A 121 -11.02 7.81 -7.84
N GLU A 122 -11.99 6.90 -8.04
CA GLU A 122 -13.39 7.22 -8.38
C GLU A 122 -14.07 8.11 -7.33
N ALA A 123 -13.82 7.81 -6.05
CA ALA A 123 -14.39 8.57 -4.94
C ALA A 123 -13.69 9.92 -4.71
N ILE A 124 -12.37 9.98 -4.90
CA ILE A 124 -11.57 11.19 -4.67
C ILE A 124 -11.73 12.20 -5.82
N HIS A 125 -11.87 11.75 -7.08
CA HIS A 125 -11.98 12.69 -8.22
C HIS A 125 -13.26 13.51 -8.19
N GLN A 126 -14.27 13.15 -7.38
CA GLN A 126 -15.42 14.01 -7.11
C GLN A 126 -15.01 15.36 -6.50
N TYR A 127 -13.81 15.41 -5.90
CA TYR A 127 -13.27 16.54 -5.17
C TYR A 127 -11.95 17.05 -5.77
N ILE A 128 -11.09 16.18 -6.30
CA ILE A 128 -9.77 16.55 -6.83
C ILE A 128 -9.75 16.49 -8.36
N ASP A 129 -9.12 17.48 -9.01
CA ASP A 129 -9.18 17.65 -10.47
C ASP A 129 -8.65 16.48 -11.27
N CYS A 130 -7.56 15.88 -10.79
CA CYS A 130 -6.88 14.79 -11.46
C CYS A 130 -6.61 13.68 -10.45
N VAL A 131 -7.10 12.48 -10.69
CA VAL A 131 -6.81 11.33 -9.83
C VAL A 131 -6.42 10.13 -10.66
N ILE A 132 -5.31 9.49 -10.28
CA ILE A 132 -4.79 8.29 -10.91
C ILE A 132 -4.87 7.16 -9.89
N GLY A 133 -5.42 6.01 -10.30
CA GLY A 133 -5.44 4.78 -9.51
C GLY A 133 -5.24 3.55 -10.40
N MET A 134 -5.13 2.37 -9.79
CA MET A 134 -4.87 1.11 -10.49
C MET A 134 -6.15 0.28 -10.53
N ASN A 135 -6.60 -0.16 -11.72
CA ASN A 135 -7.84 -0.95 -11.85
C ASN A 135 -7.69 -2.42 -11.43
N LYS A 136 -6.45 -2.90 -11.34
CA LYS A 136 -6.10 -4.27 -10.93
C LYS A 136 -4.82 -4.28 -10.10
N ALA A 137 -4.32 -5.47 -9.77
CA ALA A 137 -3.00 -5.61 -9.18
C ALA A 137 -1.91 -5.05 -10.12
N ILE A 138 -0.92 -4.38 -9.55
CA ILE A 138 0.25 -3.86 -10.27
C ILE A 138 1.52 -4.38 -9.60
N GLY A 139 2.48 -4.86 -10.39
CA GLY A 139 3.79 -5.28 -9.90
C GLY A 139 4.69 -4.10 -9.56
N ASP A 140 5.58 -4.29 -8.58
CA ASP A 140 6.53 -3.25 -8.14
C ASP A 140 7.32 -2.62 -9.30
N ILE A 141 7.72 -3.41 -10.31
CA ILE A 141 8.51 -2.88 -11.44
C ILE A 141 7.66 -1.93 -12.29
N ALA A 142 6.40 -2.28 -12.57
CA ALA A 142 5.48 -1.42 -13.31
C ALA A 142 5.15 -0.16 -12.51
N ALA A 143 4.87 -0.31 -11.21
CA ALA A 143 4.54 0.79 -10.31
C ALA A 143 5.67 1.82 -10.23
N ILE A 144 6.93 1.37 -10.09
CA ILE A 144 8.10 2.26 -10.07
C ILE A 144 8.28 2.94 -11.42
N ASN A 145 8.27 2.20 -12.53
CA ASN A 145 8.43 2.78 -13.88
C ASN A 145 7.34 3.81 -14.20
N PHE A 146 6.09 3.52 -13.82
CA PHE A 146 4.98 4.45 -13.96
C PHE A 146 5.26 5.76 -13.22
N ALA A 147 5.60 5.68 -11.94
CA ALA A 147 5.83 6.86 -11.11
C ALA A 147 7.00 7.69 -11.64
N THR A 148 8.14 7.05 -11.93
CA THR A 148 9.33 7.71 -12.48
C THR A 148 8.99 8.45 -13.77
N ALA A 149 8.45 7.75 -14.78
CA ALA A 149 8.14 8.34 -16.07
C ALA A 149 7.05 9.43 -15.99
N PHE A 150 6.09 9.30 -15.08
CA PHE A 150 5.09 10.34 -14.83
C PHE A 150 5.76 11.64 -14.38
N TYR A 151 6.67 11.56 -13.40
CA TYR A 151 7.36 12.72 -12.87
C TYR A 151 8.44 13.26 -13.81
N GLU A 152 9.08 12.44 -14.63
CA GLU A 152 9.93 12.90 -15.74
C GLU A 152 9.15 13.79 -16.71
N ALA A 153 7.99 13.30 -17.17
CA ALA A 153 7.15 14.04 -18.10
C ALA A 153 6.59 15.32 -17.45
N LEU A 154 6.17 15.25 -16.19
CA LEU A 154 5.69 16.41 -15.46
C LEU A 154 6.80 17.46 -15.28
N GLY A 155 8.00 17.04 -14.87
CA GLY A 155 9.19 17.89 -14.76
C GLY A 155 9.69 18.44 -16.10
N ALA A 156 9.33 17.79 -17.22
CA ALA A 156 9.52 18.31 -18.57
C ALA A 156 8.43 19.32 -19.01
N GLY A 157 7.48 19.64 -18.13
CA GLY A 157 6.42 20.62 -18.36
C GLY A 157 5.20 20.10 -19.10
N LYS A 158 4.97 18.78 -19.07
CA LYS A 158 3.75 18.18 -19.62
C LYS A 158 2.57 18.35 -18.65
N THR A 159 1.36 18.33 -19.20
CA THR A 159 0.13 18.28 -18.41
C THR A 159 -0.03 16.91 -17.76
N TYR A 160 -0.84 16.79 -16.70
CA TYR A 160 -1.09 15.49 -16.05
C TYR A 160 -1.53 14.39 -17.03
N GLU A 161 -2.36 14.73 -18.01
CA GLU A 161 -2.86 13.75 -18.98
C GLU A 161 -1.73 13.23 -19.88
N LYS A 162 -0.85 14.16 -20.31
CA LYS A 162 0.30 13.81 -21.14
C LYS A 162 1.34 13.05 -20.31
N SER A 163 1.55 13.41 -19.05
CA SER A 163 2.44 12.69 -18.14
C SER A 163 1.94 11.27 -17.87
N PHE A 164 0.64 11.09 -17.66
CA PHE A 164 0.00 9.79 -17.52
C PHE A 164 0.19 8.92 -18.77
N LYS A 165 -0.13 9.43 -19.96
CA LYS A 165 0.06 8.69 -21.22
C LYS A 165 1.52 8.33 -21.47
N PHE A 166 2.43 9.24 -21.14
CA PHE A 166 3.87 8.99 -21.23
C PHE A 166 4.30 7.87 -20.28
N ALA A 167 3.82 7.88 -19.03
CA ALA A 167 4.12 6.86 -18.05
C ALA A 167 3.59 5.47 -18.43
N CYS A 168 2.35 5.37 -18.90
CA CYS A 168 1.80 4.12 -19.46
C CYS A 168 2.64 3.61 -20.65
N THR A 169 3.09 4.54 -21.51
CA THR A 169 3.95 4.22 -22.65
C THR A 169 5.30 3.68 -22.18
N ALA A 170 5.90 4.26 -21.12
CA ALA A 170 7.17 3.82 -20.56
C ALA A 170 7.08 2.36 -20.04
N ILE A 171 6.01 1.99 -19.35
CA ILE A 171 5.77 0.60 -18.92
C ILE A 171 5.75 -0.35 -20.13
N ASN A 172 5.08 0.06 -21.22
CA ASN A 172 4.99 -0.73 -22.44
C ASN A 172 6.34 -0.86 -23.15
N LEU A 173 7.14 0.21 -23.21
CA LEU A 173 8.49 0.20 -23.79
C LEU A 173 9.44 -0.76 -23.05
N GLU A 174 9.27 -0.92 -21.74
CA GLU A 174 10.00 -1.91 -20.93
C GLU A 174 9.48 -3.36 -21.12
N GLY A 175 8.44 -3.56 -21.94
CA GLY A 175 7.84 -4.87 -22.20
C GLY A 175 7.02 -5.42 -21.04
N ILE A 176 6.59 -4.57 -20.12
CA ILE A 176 5.83 -4.98 -18.93
C ILE A 176 4.32 -4.98 -19.27
N PRO A 177 3.60 -6.11 -19.10
CA PRO A 177 2.20 -6.25 -19.54
C PRO A 177 1.18 -5.58 -18.58
N GLU A 178 1.52 -4.39 -18.06
CA GLU A 178 0.76 -3.67 -17.03
C GLU A 178 0.52 -2.19 -17.41
N SER A 179 0.78 -1.80 -18.67
CA SER A 179 0.61 -0.41 -19.17
C SER A 179 -0.82 0.12 -19.05
N GLU A 180 -1.81 -0.77 -19.10
CA GLU A 180 -3.24 -0.46 -19.01
C GLU A 180 -3.77 -0.54 -17.57
N THR A 181 -2.92 -0.86 -16.58
CA THR A 181 -3.33 -0.94 -15.18
C THR A 181 -3.62 0.44 -14.57
N PRO A 182 -2.79 1.47 -14.78
CA PRO A 182 -3.10 2.82 -14.33
C PRO A 182 -4.31 3.39 -15.08
N GLN A 183 -5.20 4.04 -14.34
CA GLN A 183 -6.40 4.70 -14.84
C GLN A 183 -6.45 6.12 -14.32
N ILE A 184 -6.78 7.07 -15.19
CA ILE A 184 -6.89 8.48 -14.86
C ILE A 184 -8.34 8.96 -14.90
N ARG A 185 -8.69 9.83 -13.95
CA ARG A 185 -9.98 10.51 -13.85
C ARG A 185 -9.77 12.01 -13.76
N TYR A 186 -10.68 12.74 -14.40
CA TYR A 186 -10.66 14.20 -14.44
C TYR A 186 -12.00 14.78 -14.01
N ARG A 187 -11.94 15.88 -13.27
CA ARG A 187 -13.04 16.83 -13.15
C ARG A 187 -12.57 18.25 -13.48
N PRO A 188 -13.47 19.13 -13.94
CA PRO A 188 -13.19 20.56 -14.01
C PRO A 188 -12.97 21.11 -12.59
N ARG A 189 -11.89 21.88 -12.39
CA ARG A 189 -11.67 22.64 -11.16
C ARG A 189 -12.79 23.65 -11.02
N ARG A 190 -13.40 23.71 -9.83
CA ARG A 190 -14.35 24.76 -9.45
C ARG A 190 -13.69 25.57 -8.35
N TYR A 191 -13.42 26.85 -8.60
CA TYR A 191 -12.94 27.73 -7.55
C TYR A 191 -14.11 28.13 -6.65
N HIS A 192 -13.83 28.53 -5.41
CA HIS A 192 -14.89 28.86 -4.43
C HIS A 192 -15.81 30.00 -4.91
N SER A 193 -15.32 30.88 -5.79
CA SER A 193 -16.08 31.89 -6.53
C SER A 193 -17.20 31.29 -7.39
N ASP A 194 -16.96 30.13 -8.00
CA ASP A 194 -17.88 29.48 -8.94
C ASP A 194 -19.02 28.75 -8.22
N ILE A 195 -18.90 28.56 -6.90
CA ILE A 195 -19.89 27.88 -6.06
C ILE A 195 -20.94 28.86 -5.52
N GLN A 196 -20.59 30.14 -5.34
CA GLN A 196 -21.55 31.17 -4.92
C GLN A 196 -22.53 31.54 -6.05
N GLU A 197 -22.11 31.50 -7.31
CA GLU A 197 -22.94 31.87 -8.46
C GLU A 197 -24.07 30.86 -8.77
N VAL A 198 -23.94 29.61 -8.30
CA VAL A 198 -24.93 28.54 -8.55
C VAL A 198 -26.07 28.52 -7.52
N GLN A 199 -25.96 29.28 -6.41
CA GLN A 199 -27.00 29.31 -5.37
C GLN A 199 -28.00 30.46 -5.49
N GLU A 200 -27.82 31.41 -6.41
CA GLU A 200 -28.69 32.62 -6.50
C GLU A 200 -29.73 32.62 -7.63
N THR A 201 -29.88 31.56 -8.43
CA THR A 201 -30.92 31.51 -9.47
C THR A 201 -31.95 30.40 -9.25
N LYS A 202 -32.82 30.62 -8.24
CA LYS A 202 -34.26 30.33 -8.28
C LYS A 202 -34.93 30.67 -6.94
N ASN A 203 -35.49 31.88 -6.85
CA ASN A 203 -36.74 32.11 -6.12
C ASN A 203 -37.47 33.29 -6.77
N PRO A 204 -38.70 33.12 -7.29
CA PRO A 204 -39.53 34.23 -7.73
C PRO A 204 -40.25 34.85 -6.54
N ASP A 205 -40.18 36.18 -6.47
CA ASP A 205 -41.12 37.13 -5.87
C ASP A 205 -41.85 36.76 -4.56
N ASN A 206 -41.56 37.51 -3.50
CA ASN A 206 -42.63 38.29 -2.86
C ASN A 206 -42.12 39.53 -2.12
N SER A 207 -42.77 40.65 -2.44
CA SER A 207 -42.66 41.96 -1.83
C SER A 207 -43.12 41.99 -0.37
N SER A 208 -42.37 42.65 0.52
CA SER A 208 -42.91 43.62 1.50
C SER A 208 -41.80 44.33 2.27
N SER A 209 -41.97 45.65 2.39
CA SER A 209 -41.06 46.64 2.98
C SER A 209 -40.85 46.46 4.51
N PRO A 210 -39.81 47.09 5.11
CA PRO A 210 -39.33 46.73 6.45
C PRO A 210 -39.97 47.59 7.57
N PRO A 211 -39.85 47.16 8.85
CA PRO A 211 -39.86 48.11 9.95
C PRO A 211 -38.54 48.12 10.74
N ALA A 212 -38.05 49.36 10.89
CA ALA A 212 -37.43 49.99 12.05
C ALA A 212 -36.41 49.24 12.94
N SER A 213 -35.24 49.85 13.01
CA SER A 213 -34.19 49.69 14.02
C SER A 213 -34.71 49.75 15.46
N GLN A 214 -34.24 48.84 16.31
CA GLN A 214 -34.12 49.09 17.75
C GLN A 214 -32.73 48.66 18.25
N THR A 215 -31.97 49.66 18.66
CA THR A 215 -30.74 49.55 19.44
C THR A 215 -31.12 49.25 20.89
N MET A 216 -30.49 48.26 21.52
CA MET A 216 -30.45 48.14 22.98
C MET A 216 -29.00 47.93 23.41
N THR A 217 -28.46 48.99 24.02
CA THR A 217 -27.20 49.02 24.75
C THR A 217 -27.42 48.43 26.14
N PHE A 218 -26.51 47.58 26.63
CA PHE A 218 -26.42 47.30 28.07
C PHE A 218 -25.08 47.78 28.60
N SER A 219 -25.14 48.61 29.62
CA SER A 219 -24.05 49.24 30.34
C SER A 219 -23.92 48.65 31.74
N GLY A 220 -22.68 48.41 32.18
CA GLY A 220 -22.29 48.44 33.59
C GLY A 220 -22.09 47.09 34.30
N GLY A 221 -20.94 46.94 34.94
CA GLY A 221 -20.71 45.89 35.95
C GLY A 221 -19.26 45.54 36.23
N THR A 222 -18.52 46.43 36.89
CA THR A 222 -17.21 46.14 37.49
C THR A 222 -17.37 45.18 38.69
N PHE A 223 -16.55 44.12 38.78
CA PHE A 223 -16.39 43.36 40.02
C PHE A 223 -14.91 43.07 40.32
N LYS A 224 -14.50 43.41 41.54
CA LYS A 224 -13.15 43.32 42.13
C LYS A 224 -13.04 42.06 43.01
N GLY A 225 -11.96 41.29 42.83
CA GLY A 225 -11.21 40.55 43.86
C GLY A 225 -11.85 39.30 44.51
N PRO A 226 -11.06 38.48 45.26
CA PRO A 226 -9.75 38.80 45.83
C PRO A 226 -8.58 37.88 45.42
N VAL A 227 -7.41 38.41 45.77
CA VAL A 227 -6.07 37.81 45.83
C VAL A 227 -5.97 36.83 47.01
N GLY A 228 -5.22 35.74 46.85
CA GLY A 228 -4.75 34.87 47.93
C GLY A 228 -3.48 34.12 47.53
N GLN A 229 -2.36 34.49 48.14
CA GLN A 229 -1.03 33.86 48.07
C GLN A 229 -1.03 32.47 48.73
N THR A 230 -0.08 31.59 48.37
CA THR A 230 1.04 31.13 49.24
C THR A 230 1.66 29.79 48.78
N GLY A 231 3.00 29.71 48.88
CA GLY A 231 3.82 28.48 49.08
C GLY A 231 4.06 27.62 47.83
N GLY A 232 5.26 27.37 47.33
CA GLY A 232 6.54 27.21 48.00
C GLY A 232 6.85 25.71 48.18
N ASN A 233 7.60 25.10 47.25
CA ASN A 233 8.80 24.32 47.60
C ASN A 233 9.56 23.80 46.36
N SER A 234 10.86 24.15 46.36
CA SER A 234 11.94 23.46 45.68
C SER A 234 12.32 22.19 46.44
N THR A 235 12.66 21.08 45.75
CA THR A 235 13.78 20.22 46.17
C THR A 235 14.39 19.50 44.95
N GLN A 236 15.71 19.39 45.03
CA GLN A 236 16.70 18.98 44.07
C GLN A 236 17.05 17.47 44.20
N THR A 237 17.69 16.95 43.15
CA THR A 237 18.78 15.95 43.13
C THR A 237 18.55 14.47 43.42
N GLY A 238 19.06 13.66 42.48
CA GLY A 238 19.48 12.27 42.67
C GLY A 238 20.17 11.73 41.41
N ARG A 239 21.49 12.00 41.27
CA ARG A 239 22.39 11.42 40.25
C ARG A 239 22.69 9.94 40.56
N ASN A 240 22.98 9.15 39.53
CA ASN A 240 24.22 8.36 39.48
C ASN A 240 24.61 7.99 38.03
N SER A 241 25.74 8.54 37.60
CA SER A 241 26.67 7.97 36.60
C SER A 241 27.34 6.72 37.18
N THR A 242 27.87 5.78 36.42
CA THR A 242 29.22 5.70 35.78
C THR A 242 29.23 4.29 35.10
N GLN A 243 29.87 3.94 33.99
CA GLN A 243 31.26 4.19 33.56
C GLN A 243 31.50 3.65 32.13
N ALA A 244 32.47 4.24 31.45
CA ALA A 244 32.87 4.03 30.06
C ALA A 244 33.82 2.82 29.84
N GLY A 245 33.94 2.36 28.59
CA GLY A 245 35.08 1.56 28.14
C GLY A 245 35.04 0.95 26.72
N ARG A 246 35.63 1.67 25.75
CA ARG A 246 36.48 1.24 24.60
C ARG A 246 35.95 0.40 23.42
N ASP A 247 36.14 0.98 22.22
CA ASP A 247 36.64 0.45 20.93
C ASP A 247 36.62 -1.07 20.64
N LEU A 248 36.01 -1.45 19.50
CA LEU A 248 36.65 -2.12 18.34
C LEU A 248 35.60 -2.63 17.33
N THR A 249 35.72 -2.16 16.09
CA THR A 249 35.12 -2.78 14.89
C THR A 249 35.81 -4.12 14.60
N GLN A 250 35.08 -5.24 14.69
CA GLN A 250 35.51 -6.52 14.08
C GLN A 250 34.31 -7.27 13.50
N THR A 251 34.35 -7.46 12.18
CA THR A 251 33.64 -8.48 11.42
C THR A 251 34.13 -9.86 11.85
N SER A 252 33.29 -10.64 12.50
CA SER A 252 33.61 -12.01 12.92
C SER A 252 33.40 -13.00 11.76
N ASN A 253 34.47 -13.31 11.05
CA ASN A 253 34.61 -14.55 10.28
C ASN A 253 34.85 -15.71 11.26
N ILE A 254 33.92 -16.66 11.34
CA ILE A 254 34.14 -17.91 12.07
C ILE A 254 34.78 -18.89 11.09
N SER A 255 36.08 -19.15 11.25
CA SER A 255 36.75 -20.28 10.63
C SER A 255 37.01 -21.33 11.73
N GLN A 256 36.52 -22.55 11.51
CA GLN A 256 36.98 -23.74 12.21
C GLN A 256 37.43 -24.73 11.13
N SER A 257 38.70 -25.12 11.21
CA SER A 257 39.30 -26.08 10.29
C SER A 257 39.23 -27.49 10.90
N SER A 258 38.68 -28.41 10.12
CA SER A 258 38.82 -29.86 10.29
C SER A 258 39.48 -30.40 9.02
N ARG A 259 40.47 -31.27 9.19
CA ARG A 259 41.41 -31.71 8.14
C ARG A 259 40.70 -32.19 6.87
N ASN A 260 41.20 -31.71 5.72
CA ASN A 260 40.92 -32.16 4.35
C ASN A 260 39.50 -31.96 3.77
N VAL A 261 38.87 -30.81 4.00
CA VAL A 261 37.84 -30.31 3.06
C VAL A 261 37.96 -28.79 2.92
N SER A 262 38.31 -28.34 1.71
CA SER A 262 38.28 -26.91 1.34
C SER A 262 36.90 -26.58 0.76
N PHE A 263 36.17 -25.64 1.35
CA PHE A 263 34.92 -25.12 0.78
C PHE A 263 35.14 -23.68 0.31
N SER A 264 35.19 -23.48 -1.01
CA SER A 264 35.15 -22.15 -1.62
C SER A 264 33.95 -22.10 -2.56
N GLY A 265 33.04 -21.16 -2.33
CA GLY A 265 31.88 -20.94 -3.19
C GLY A 265 31.39 -19.50 -3.11
N SER A 266 31.76 -18.70 -4.10
CA SER A 266 31.16 -17.40 -4.41
C SER A 266 30.12 -17.62 -5.51
N GLY A 267 28.88 -17.19 -5.28
CA GLY A 267 27.93 -16.79 -6.34
C GLY A 267 27.32 -17.87 -7.22
N SER A 268 25.98 -17.92 -7.19
CA SER A 268 25.04 -18.24 -8.28
C SER A 268 25.43 -19.31 -9.33
N GLY A 269 24.91 -20.52 -9.13
CA GLY A 269 24.50 -21.44 -10.20
C GLY A 269 25.59 -22.29 -10.87
N ASN A 270 25.70 -23.57 -10.48
CA ASN A 270 25.76 -24.71 -11.41
C ASN A 270 25.78 -26.10 -10.74
N LYS A 271 25.32 -27.08 -11.53
CA LYS A 271 25.23 -28.54 -11.32
C LYS A 271 26.47 -29.17 -10.65
N PHE A 272 26.23 -29.99 -9.62
CA PHE A 272 27.22 -30.94 -9.11
C PHE A 272 27.25 -32.21 -9.96
N ILE A 273 28.44 -32.61 -10.43
CA ILE A 273 28.74 -33.96 -10.90
C ILE A 273 29.71 -34.56 -9.86
N PRO A 274 29.37 -35.68 -9.18
CA PRO A 274 30.29 -36.29 -8.23
C PRO A 274 31.36 -37.09 -8.98
N ILE A 275 32.63 -36.78 -8.71
CA ILE A 275 33.76 -37.67 -9.04
C ILE A 275 33.88 -38.66 -7.88
N ASN A 276 33.88 -39.97 -8.21
CA ASN A 276 34.02 -41.06 -7.25
C ASN A 276 35.35 -40.93 -6.48
N CYS A 277 35.24 -40.82 -5.15
CA CYS A 277 36.31 -41.15 -4.23
C CYS A 277 35.84 -42.34 -3.39
N ALA A 278 36.70 -43.36 -3.31
CA ALA A 278 36.43 -44.64 -2.71
C ALA A 278 36.23 -44.55 -1.19
N GLU A 279 35.28 -45.37 -0.74
CA GLU A 279 35.06 -45.91 0.60
C GLU A 279 34.62 -44.96 1.72
N ASP A 280 33.42 -45.27 2.22
CA ASP A 280 32.76 -44.84 3.45
C ASP A 280 32.49 -43.35 3.68
N VAL A 281 31.66 -42.78 2.79
CA VAL A 281 30.82 -41.64 3.14
C VAL A 281 29.35 -42.05 3.03
N ASN A 282 28.70 -42.25 4.17
CA ASN A 282 27.24 -42.37 4.24
C ASN A 282 26.62 -40.99 3.96
N ILE A 283 26.40 -40.69 2.68
CA ILE A 283 25.63 -39.52 2.27
C ILE A 283 24.16 -39.83 2.56
N ASN A 284 23.65 -39.27 3.65
CA ASN A 284 22.24 -39.35 3.98
C ASN A 284 21.42 -38.61 2.90
N GLN A 285 20.97 -39.34 1.87
CA GLN A 285 20.11 -38.86 0.78
C GLN A 285 18.66 -38.58 1.22
N SER A 286 18.37 -38.45 2.52
CA SER A 286 17.01 -38.17 3.02
C SER A 286 16.51 -36.78 2.61
N SER A 287 17.38 -35.76 2.59
CA SER A 287 16.96 -34.38 2.28
C SER A 287 16.49 -34.21 0.83
N ASN A 288 17.15 -34.85 -0.13
CA ASN A 288 16.77 -34.76 -1.56
C ASN A 288 15.50 -35.57 -1.90
N GLN A 289 15.21 -36.66 -1.17
CA GLN A 289 13.95 -37.39 -1.32
C GLN A 289 12.76 -36.64 -0.70
N ILE A 290 12.96 -35.95 0.43
CA ILE A 290 11.93 -35.15 1.10
C ILE A 290 11.58 -33.91 0.26
N ILE A 291 12.59 -33.21 -0.27
CA ILE A 291 12.38 -32.03 -1.13
C ILE A 291 11.66 -32.42 -2.43
N ARG A 292 12.08 -33.49 -3.13
CA ARG A 292 11.37 -33.98 -4.33
C ARG A 292 9.95 -34.47 -4.05
N ARG A 293 9.72 -35.13 -2.90
CA ARG A 293 8.35 -35.54 -2.48
C ARG A 293 7.44 -34.35 -2.20
N ASN A 294 7.96 -33.27 -1.64
CA ASN A 294 7.16 -32.08 -1.32
C ASN A 294 6.84 -31.23 -2.57
N TYR A 295 7.77 -31.10 -3.53
CA TYR A 295 7.49 -30.44 -4.81
C TYR A 295 6.38 -31.16 -5.61
N ASN A 296 6.45 -32.50 -5.72
CA ASN A 296 5.41 -33.27 -6.42
C ASN A 296 4.03 -33.18 -5.75
N LYS A 297 3.98 -33.00 -4.41
CA LYS A 297 2.73 -32.79 -3.67
C LYS A 297 2.15 -31.41 -3.95
N ILE A 298 2.96 -30.36 -4.02
CA ILE A 298 2.50 -28.98 -4.31
C ILE A 298 1.92 -28.89 -5.72
N GLU A 299 2.57 -29.47 -6.72
CA GLU A 299 2.02 -29.53 -8.10
C GLU A 299 0.67 -30.26 -8.14
N THR A 300 0.52 -31.33 -7.36
CA THR A 300 -0.75 -32.06 -7.24
C THR A 300 -1.84 -31.17 -6.62
N VAL A 301 -1.50 -30.34 -5.63
CA VAL A 301 -2.46 -29.39 -5.01
C VAL A 301 -2.85 -28.30 -5.99
N LEU A 302 -1.90 -27.73 -6.73
CA LEU A 302 -2.18 -26.70 -7.73
C LEU A 302 -3.10 -27.21 -8.84
N ALA A 303 -2.89 -28.44 -9.31
CA ALA A 303 -3.76 -29.08 -10.30
C ALA A 303 -5.19 -29.32 -9.77
N GLU A 304 -5.33 -29.77 -8.52
CA GLU A 304 -6.66 -29.96 -7.89
C GLU A 304 -7.35 -28.61 -7.59
N LEU A 305 -6.60 -27.55 -7.27
CA LEU A 305 -7.14 -26.19 -7.09
C LEU A 305 -7.67 -25.63 -8.40
N GLU A 306 -6.96 -25.81 -9.51
CA GLU A 306 -7.45 -25.39 -10.83
C GLU A 306 -8.71 -26.14 -11.24
N LYS A 307 -8.74 -27.45 -10.97
CA LYS A 307 -9.96 -28.24 -11.19
C LYS A 307 -11.13 -27.73 -10.35
N LEU A 308 -10.89 -27.44 -9.06
CA LEU A 308 -11.91 -26.86 -8.18
C LEU A 308 -12.38 -25.49 -8.68
N LYS A 309 -11.48 -24.63 -9.16
CA LYS A 309 -11.83 -23.33 -9.75
C LYS A 309 -12.78 -23.50 -10.94
N GLN A 310 -12.51 -24.46 -11.82
CA GLN A 310 -13.39 -24.80 -12.95
C GLN A 310 -14.75 -25.38 -12.49
N GLU A 311 -14.77 -26.25 -11.50
CA GLU A 311 -16.01 -26.82 -10.94
C GLU A 311 -16.89 -25.74 -10.26
N ILE A 312 -16.28 -24.78 -9.55
CA ILE A 312 -16.97 -23.63 -8.97
C ILE A 312 -17.55 -22.73 -10.09
N ALA A 313 -16.79 -22.50 -11.16
CA ALA A 313 -17.25 -21.67 -12.27
C ALA A 313 -18.45 -22.31 -13.01
N THR A 314 -18.41 -23.62 -13.22
CA THR A 314 -19.39 -24.36 -14.04
C THR A 314 -20.61 -24.87 -13.27
N THR A 315 -20.56 -24.95 -11.93
CA THR A 315 -21.72 -25.43 -11.16
C THR A 315 -22.89 -24.44 -11.21
N ASN A 316 -24.09 -24.99 -11.37
CA ASN A 316 -25.35 -24.23 -11.23
C ASN A 316 -25.85 -24.18 -9.78
N SER A 317 -25.13 -24.84 -8.87
CA SER A 317 -25.52 -24.94 -7.44
C SER A 317 -25.10 -23.72 -6.61
N LEU A 318 -24.36 -22.79 -7.22
CA LEU A 318 -23.85 -21.57 -6.57
C LEU A 318 -24.35 -20.33 -7.29
N SER A 319 -24.78 -19.33 -6.52
CA SER A 319 -25.02 -17.98 -7.04
C SER A 319 -23.72 -17.30 -7.48
N LEU A 320 -23.83 -16.25 -8.30
CA LEU A 320 -22.68 -15.48 -8.78
C LEU A 320 -21.84 -14.90 -7.61
N ILE A 321 -22.50 -14.49 -6.54
CA ILE A 321 -21.85 -13.95 -5.32
C ILE A 321 -21.06 -15.05 -4.62
N GLN A 322 -21.65 -16.24 -4.44
CA GLN A 322 -20.97 -17.36 -3.79
C GLN A 322 -19.78 -17.87 -4.62
N LYS A 323 -19.87 -17.84 -5.96
CA LYS A 323 -18.74 -18.14 -6.84
C LYS A 323 -17.58 -17.18 -6.61
N LYS A 324 -17.86 -15.87 -6.51
CA LYS A 324 -16.84 -14.85 -6.21
C LYS A 324 -16.28 -14.95 -4.80
N GLN A 325 -17.10 -15.30 -3.82
CA GLN A 325 -16.65 -15.54 -2.44
C GLN A 325 -15.72 -16.77 -2.33
N ALA A 326 -15.96 -17.82 -3.12
CA ALA A 326 -15.11 -19.01 -3.15
C ALA A 326 -13.83 -18.83 -3.99
N GLU A 327 -13.82 -17.89 -4.94
CA GLU A 327 -12.65 -17.59 -5.79
C GLU A 327 -11.49 -16.97 -5.00
N ILE A 328 -11.80 -16.06 -4.07
CA ILE A 328 -10.79 -15.36 -3.26
C ILE A 328 -9.90 -16.34 -2.45
N PRO A 329 -10.45 -17.27 -1.66
CA PRO A 329 -9.63 -18.26 -0.96
C PRO A 329 -8.82 -19.17 -1.88
N VAL A 330 -9.36 -19.55 -3.04
CA VAL A 330 -8.63 -20.39 -4.02
C VAL A 330 -7.38 -19.66 -4.52
N GLU A 331 -7.50 -18.37 -4.85
CA GLU A 331 -6.38 -17.55 -5.32
C GLU A 331 -5.33 -17.32 -4.23
N ILE A 332 -5.76 -17.13 -2.97
CA ILE A 332 -4.84 -17.05 -1.84
C ILE A 332 -4.02 -18.33 -1.71
N ILE A 333 -4.66 -19.51 -1.73
CA ILE A 333 -3.94 -20.79 -1.61
C ILE A 333 -2.97 -20.97 -2.79
N GLN A 334 -3.38 -20.67 -4.02
CA GLN A 334 -2.51 -20.76 -5.21
C GLN A 334 -1.30 -19.82 -5.11
N THR A 335 -1.53 -18.58 -4.67
CA THR A 335 -0.48 -17.56 -4.55
C THR A 335 0.53 -17.95 -3.48
N GLU A 336 0.06 -18.43 -2.32
CA GLU A 336 0.95 -18.88 -1.26
C GLU A 336 1.78 -20.10 -1.69
N LEU A 337 1.15 -21.11 -2.29
CA LEU A 337 1.85 -22.34 -2.69
C LEU A 337 2.97 -22.11 -3.73
N ASN A 338 2.93 -21.01 -4.47
CA ASN A 338 3.97 -20.63 -5.43
C ASN A 338 5.15 -19.85 -4.79
N LYS A 339 5.06 -19.49 -3.50
CA LYS A 339 6.15 -18.78 -2.81
C LYS A 339 7.28 -19.74 -2.40
N PRO A 340 8.54 -19.26 -2.33
CA PRO A 340 9.67 -20.04 -1.82
C PRO A 340 9.48 -20.52 -0.37
N GLN A 341 8.73 -19.74 0.42
CA GLN A 341 8.27 -20.09 1.76
C GLN A 341 6.79 -19.67 1.87
N PRO A 342 5.84 -20.61 1.69
CA PRO A 342 4.42 -20.31 1.80
C PRO A 342 4.03 -20.06 3.25
N ASP A 343 3.13 -19.10 3.48
CA ASP A 343 2.56 -18.87 4.80
C ASP A 343 1.49 -19.94 5.11
N LYS A 344 1.85 -20.89 5.97
CA LYS A 344 0.96 -21.99 6.36
C LYS A 344 -0.29 -21.50 7.09
N GLY A 345 -0.19 -20.45 7.90
CA GLY A 345 -1.33 -19.91 8.63
C GLY A 345 -2.36 -19.28 7.70
N LEU A 346 -1.88 -18.53 6.70
CA LEU A 346 -2.74 -17.93 5.69
C LEU A 346 -3.37 -18.99 4.76
N ILE A 347 -2.62 -20.05 4.42
CA ILE A 347 -3.18 -21.20 3.69
C ILE A 347 -4.28 -21.89 4.51
N ASP A 348 -4.07 -22.11 5.80
CA ASP A 348 -5.06 -22.76 6.67
C ASP A 348 -6.33 -21.90 6.82
N GLU A 349 -6.19 -20.58 6.99
CA GLU A 349 -7.33 -19.64 7.00
C GLU A 349 -8.07 -19.62 5.66
N ALA A 350 -7.36 -19.61 4.54
CA ALA A 350 -7.96 -19.65 3.22
C ALA A 350 -8.69 -20.97 2.97
N VAL A 351 -8.12 -22.11 3.37
CA VAL A 351 -8.81 -23.41 3.29
C VAL A 351 -10.09 -23.42 4.13
N GLU A 352 -10.07 -22.80 5.31
CA GLU A 352 -11.26 -22.74 6.17
C GLU A 352 -12.33 -21.79 5.61
N ALA A 353 -11.93 -20.65 5.06
CA ALA A 353 -12.81 -19.74 4.34
C ALA A 353 -13.44 -20.42 3.11
N LEU A 354 -12.66 -21.22 2.38
CA LEU A 354 -13.14 -21.98 1.22
C LEU A 354 -14.17 -23.04 1.64
N LYS A 355 -13.94 -23.77 2.73
CA LYS A 355 -14.91 -24.74 3.27
C LYS A 355 -16.22 -24.08 3.65
N LYS A 356 -16.17 -22.96 4.38
CA LYS A 356 -17.36 -22.21 4.79
C LYS A 356 -18.10 -21.62 3.59
N GLY A 357 -17.37 -21.09 2.60
CA GLY A 357 -17.96 -20.52 1.38
C GLY A 357 -18.64 -21.56 0.47
N LEU A 358 -18.27 -22.84 0.60
CA LEU A 358 -18.81 -23.95 -0.18
C LEU A 358 -19.65 -24.92 0.66
N GLU A 359 -19.96 -24.57 1.90
CA GLU A 359 -20.75 -25.39 2.82
C GLU A 359 -22.17 -25.59 2.26
N GLY A 360 -22.66 -26.84 2.27
CA GLY A 360 -23.95 -27.21 1.69
C GLY A 360 -23.94 -27.54 0.20
N VAL A 361 -22.80 -27.44 -0.50
CA VAL A 361 -22.67 -27.88 -1.90
C VAL A 361 -22.05 -29.28 -1.97
N GLU A 362 -22.90 -30.29 -1.97
CA GLU A 362 -22.53 -31.71 -1.89
C GLU A 362 -21.50 -32.14 -2.96
N LYS A 363 -21.60 -31.57 -4.18
CA LYS A 363 -20.68 -31.83 -5.29
C LYS A 363 -19.26 -31.27 -5.09
N LEU A 364 -19.10 -30.21 -4.29
CA LEU A 364 -17.83 -29.50 -4.10
C LEU A 364 -17.14 -29.85 -2.76
N GLY A 365 -17.86 -30.48 -1.82
CA GLY A 365 -17.28 -30.87 -0.53
C GLY A 365 -16.12 -31.87 -0.66
N VAL A 366 -16.24 -32.85 -1.56
CA VAL A 366 -15.20 -33.88 -1.78
C VAL A 366 -13.89 -33.28 -2.34
N PRO A 367 -13.91 -32.44 -3.40
CA PRO A 367 -12.74 -31.69 -3.85
C PRO A 367 -12.05 -30.86 -2.76
N VAL A 368 -12.82 -30.09 -1.99
CA VAL A 368 -12.27 -29.21 -0.92
C VAL A 368 -11.59 -30.03 0.18
N MET A 369 -12.19 -31.14 0.61
CA MET A 369 -11.58 -32.04 1.58
C MET A 369 -10.32 -32.72 1.06
N ARG A 370 -10.25 -33.04 -0.24
CA ARG A 370 -9.05 -33.60 -0.87
C ARG A 370 -7.90 -32.60 -0.83
N ILE A 371 -8.14 -31.34 -1.20
CA ILE A 371 -7.15 -30.26 -1.14
C ILE A 371 -6.65 -30.09 0.29
N ALA A 372 -7.55 -29.97 1.28
CA ALA A 372 -7.17 -29.84 2.68
C ALA A 372 -6.31 -31.02 3.18
N LYS A 373 -6.62 -32.26 2.75
CA LYS A 373 -5.86 -33.46 3.11
C LYS A 373 -4.47 -33.51 2.48
N ILE A 374 -4.32 -33.04 1.23
CA ILE A 374 -3.02 -33.00 0.57
C ILE A 374 -2.16 -31.88 1.18
N LEU A 375 -2.75 -30.71 1.42
CA LEU A 375 -2.09 -29.60 2.12
C LEU A 375 -1.57 -30.05 3.49
N ALA A 376 -2.39 -30.68 4.33
CA ALA A 376 -1.95 -31.19 5.64
C ALA A 376 -0.75 -32.16 5.56
N LYS A 377 -0.58 -32.88 4.45
CA LYS A 377 0.54 -33.82 4.20
C LYS A 377 1.73 -33.20 3.47
N ALA A 378 1.60 -31.98 2.94
CA ALA A 378 2.71 -31.24 2.33
C ALA A 378 3.60 -30.58 3.39
N TRP A 379 3.06 -30.39 4.60
CA TRP A 379 3.70 -29.70 5.73
C TRP A 379 4.20 -30.63 6.85
N ILE A 380 4.04 -31.94 6.70
CA ILE A 380 4.60 -33.02 7.54
C ILE A 380 5.59 -33.79 6.65
#